data_AF-A0A812I0X9-F1
#
_entry.id   AF-A0A812I0X9-F1
#
_cell.length_a   1.000
_cell.length_b   1.000
_cell.length_c   1.000
_cell.angle_alpha   90.00
_cell.angle_beta   90.00
_cell.angle_gamma   90.00
#
_symmetry.space_group_name_H-M   'P 1'
#
loop_
_entity.id
_entity.type
_entity.pdbx_description
1 polymer ?
#
loop_
_entity_poly.entity_id
_entity_poly.type
_entity_poly.pdbx_seq_one_letter_code
_entity_poly.pdbx_strand_id
1 'polypeptide(L)'
;MAFPNALLPSEIPIEDDEDSPSKRARMEDADAALDLMLERQKASPAASLEMVPAWARQLQASVDSNALQIREVCQDFHTRLSYLEDRVARPAEDPRVSVLTEKVDELTRLVHGRPPSVPMNASSGNAADPWASFSRQQQERTVQRSSFGPSSSQQSHDTDFCRVIVGGWCFDTPRRVILEDLSRLVATWSQADRSLITKQMVFGQRAQTAHLILQPCDFPGDRFYALQESYSNKVFTRSGEGMWMSPSRSPARRALNKVTKRALDTISGLWPADSPPKLETSWQRQIVWLADRRVAAGTQDMLVAQPAEKVIVKVIGKDESKFYFNVSLLATETKQTEAEIEIKVQEAS
;
A
#
# COMPACT_ATOMS: atom_id res chain seq x y z
N MET A 1 -42.53 -3.24 -52.47
CA MET A 1 -41.14 -2.83 -52.75
C MET A 1 -40.24 -3.91 -52.18
N ALA A 2 -39.68 -4.74 -53.04
CA ALA A 2 -38.82 -5.87 -52.67
C ALA A 2 -37.35 -5.45 -52.76
N PHE A 3 -36.57 -5.79 -51.74
CA PHE A 3 -35.11 -5.72 -51.74
C PHE A 3 -34.54 -7.16 -51.67
N PRO A 4 -33.31 -7.37 -52.19
CA PRO A 4 -32.95 -8.62 -52.87
C PRO A 4 -32.39 -9.70 -51.92
N ASN A 5 -32.60 -10.95 -52.33
CA ASN A 5 -31.98 -12.15 -51.78
C ASN A 5 -30.45 -12.07 -51.86
N ALA A 6 -29.80 -12.16 -50.71
CA ALA A 6 -28.39 -12.50 -50.61
C ALA A 6 -28.20 -13.99 -50.95
N LEU A 7 -27.39 -14.25 -51.97
CA LEU A 7 -26.91 -15.58 -52.33
C LEU A 7 -26.00 -16.10 -51.21
N LEU A 8 -26.36 -17.27 -50.66
CA LEU A 8 -25.50 -18.08 -49.82
C LEU A 8 -24.27 -18.54 -50.63
N PRO A 9 -23.04 -18.39 -50.13
CA PRO A 9 -21.89 -19.06 -50.72
C PRO A 9 -21.95 -20.55 -50.39
N SER A 10 -21.88 -21.34 -51.45
CA SER A 10 -21.78 -22.78 -51.52
C SER A 10 -20.71 -23.33 -50.58
N GLU A 11 -21.03 -24.47 -49.97
CA GLU A 11 -20.09 -25.33 -49.24
C GLU A 11 -18.84 -25.60 -50.11
N ILE A 12 -17.67 -25.22 -49.59
CA ILE A 12 -16.37 -25.60 -50.15
C ILE A 12 -16.09 -27.03 -49.67
N PRO A 13 -15.89 -28.02 -50.55
CA PRO A 13 -15.43 -29.33 -50.13
C PRO A 13 -14.00 -29.21 -49.60
N ILE A 14 -13.78 -29.67 -48.37
CA ILE A 14 -12.44 -29.92 -47.83
C ILE A 14 -12.00 -31.24 -48.45
N GLU A 15 -11.18 -31.18 -49.50
CA GLU A 15 -10.42 -32.33 -49.97
C GLU A 15 -9.21 -32.50 -49.03
N ASP A 16 -9.29 -33.51 -48.16
CA ASP A 16 -8.17 -34.06 -47.41
C ASP A 16 -7.24 -34.82 -48.37
N ASP A 17 -6.38 -34.09 -49.09
CA ASP A 17 -5.26 -34.69 -49.82
C ASP A 17 -4.02 -34.81 -48.91
N GLU A 18 -4.06 -35.82 -48.04
CA GLU A 18 -2.98 -36.28 -47.15
C GLU A 18 -1.86 -37.03 -47.90
N ASP A 19 -1.79 -37.02 -49.23
CA ASP A 19 -0.80 -37.80 -49.96
C ASP A 19 -0.19 -37.12 -51.20
N SER A 20 0.21 -35.86 -51.05
CA SER A 20 1.01 -35.16 -52.07
C SER A 20 2.50 -35.54 -51.97
N PRO A 21 3.11 -36.14 -53.01
CA PRO A 21 4.52 -36.59 -52.98
C PRO A 21 5.53 -35.46 -52.74
N SER A 22 5.13 -34.20 -52.99
CA SER A 22 5.92 -33.00 -52.71
C SER A 22 6.06 -32.67 -51.20
N LYS A 23 5.09 -33.08 -50.36
CA LYS A 23 5.18 -32.95 -48.90
C LYS A 23 6.03 -34.08 -48.29
N ARG A 24 5.89 -35.32 -48.76
CA ARG A 24 6.74 -36.45 -48.34
C ARG A 24 8.22 -36.19 -48.65
N ALA A 25 8.54 -35.72 -49.85
CA ALA A 25 9.93 -35.36 -50.19
C ALA A 25 10.51 -34.25 -49.30
N ARG A 26 9.70 -33.25 -48.90
CA ARG A 26 10.14 -32.18 -47.99
C ARG A 26 10.30 -32.62 -46.53
N MET A 27 9.52 -33.62 -46.10
CA MET A 27 9.64 -34.22 -44.77
C MET A 27 10.84 -35.16 -44.71
N GLU A 28 11.07 -35.97 -45.75
CA GLU A 28 12.25 -36.84 -45.86
C GLU A 28 13.55 -36.03 -45.89
N ASP A 29 13.58 -34.88 -46.57
CA ASP A 29 14.73 -33.96 -46.55
C ASP A 29 14.94 -33.32 -45.17
N ALA A 30 13.87 -33.05 -44.41
CA ALA A 30 13.94 -32.48 -43.07
C ALA A 30 14.41 -33.51 -42.04
N ASP A 31 13.95 -34.75 -42.15
CA ASP A 31 14.35 -35.86 -41.30
C ASP A 31 15.81 -36.27 -41.59
N ALA A 32 16.22 -36.28 -42.86
CA ALA A 32 17.62 -36.48 -43.24
C ALA A 32 18.54 -35.36 -42.72
N ALA A 33 18.07 -34.10 -42.71
CA ALA A 33 18.80 -32.99 -42.12
C ALA A 33 18.91 -33.11 -40.58
N LEU A 34 17.88 -33.63 -39.93
CA LEU A 34 17.86 -33.87 -38.49
C LEU A 34 18.82 -35.01 -38.10
N ASP A 35 18.83 -36.09 -38.86
CA ASP A 35 19.74 -37.22 -38.66
C ASP A 35 21.21 -36.81 -38.88
N LEU A 36 21.47 -35.95 -39.88
CA LEU A 36 22.80 -35.42 -40.14
C LEU A 36 23.28 -34.47 -39.02
N MET A 37 22.36 -33.73 -38.39
CA MET A 37 22.65 -32.95 -37.18
C MET A 37 22.91 -33.83 -35.95
N LEU A 38 22.15 -34.90 -35.77
CA LEU A 38 22.31 -35.88 -34.70
C LEU A 38 23.61 -36.67 -34.85
N GLU A 39 24.01 -37.05 -36.06
CA GLU A 39 25.31 -37.66 -36.35
C GLU A 39 26.45 -36.67 -36.11
N ARG A 40 26.31 -35.39 -36.49
CA ARG A 40 27.29 -34.34 -36.16
C ARG A 40 27.46 -34.15 -34.64
N GLN A 41 26.39 -34.26 -33.86
CA GLN A 41 26.45 -34.22 -32.40
C GLN A 41 27.08 -35.47 -31.80
N LYS A 42 26.81 -36.66 -32.37
CA LYS A 42 27.41 -37.93 -31.91
C LYS A 42 28.89 -38.05 -32.27
N ALA A 43 29.32 -37.43 -33.37
CA ALA A 43 30.70 -37.51 -33.88
C ALA A 43 31.72 -36.60 -33.16
N SER A 44 31.28 -35.74 -32.22
CA SER A 44 32.20 -34.87 -31.46
C SER A 44 32.01 -35.00 -29.94
N PRO A 45 32.39 -36.13 -29.32
CA PRO A 45 32.29 -36.30 -27.87
C PRO A 45 33.37 -35.52 -27.10
N ALA A 46 34.32 -34.85 -27.79
CA ALA A 46 35.44 -34.15 -27.17
C ALA A 46 35.24 -32.62 -27.04
N ALA A 47 34.17 -32.04 -27.60
CA ALA A 47 33.94 -30.59 -27.58
C ALA A 47 32.73 -30.14 -26.74
N SER A 48 31.99 -31.07 -26.13
CA SER A 48 30.70 -30.76 -25.46
C SER A 48 30.74 -30.83 -23.93
N LEU A 49 31.93 -30.90 -23.33
CA LEU A 49 32.09 -30.93 -21.86
C LEU A 49 32.29 -29.55 -21.21
N GLU A 50 32.46 -28.49 -21.99
CA GLU A 50 32.49 -27.13 -21.45
C GLU A 50 31.85 -26.14 -22.42
N MET A 51 30.54 -25.96 -22.34
CA MET A 51 29.94 -24.64 -22.57
C MET A 51 28.52 -24.63 -22.03
N VAL A 52 28.41 -24.47 -20.70
CA VAL A 52 27.16 -23.97 -20.11
C VAL A 52 26.86 -22.65 -20.82
N PRO A 53 25.70 -22.50 -21.50
CA PRO A 53 25.37 -21.26 -22.20
C PRO A 53 25.44 -20.06 -21.26
N ALA A 54 25.88 -18.90 -21.76
CA ALA A 54 26.07 -17.71 -20.94
C ALA A 54 24.79 -17.30 -20.18
N TRP A 55 23.61 -17.48 -20.79
CA TRP A 55 22.32 -17.23 -20.16
C TRP A 55 22.06 -18.14 -18.95
N ALA A 56 22.50 -19.40 -19.00
CA ALA A 56 22.30 -20.37 -17.92
C ALA A 56 23.22 -20.05 -16.73
N ARG A 57 24.46 -19.59 -16.99
CA ARG A 57 25.36 -19.10 -15.93
C ARG A 57 24.83 -17.82 -15.28
N GLN A 58 24.27 -16.92 -16.08
CA GLN A 58 23.68 -15.67 -15.58
C GLN A 58 22.42 -15.93 -14.73
N LEU A 59 21.60 -16.90 -15.13
CA LEU A 59 20.42 -17.31 -14.38
C LEU A 59 20.82 -17.97 -13.06
N GLN A 60 21.83 -18.86 -13.08
CA GLN A 60 22.38 -19.45 -11.84
C GLN A 60 22.93 -18.38 -10.89
N ALA A 61 23.73 -17.43 -11.40
CA ALA A 61 24.27 -16.34 -10.59
C ALA A 61 23.16 -15.44 -9.99
N SER A 62 22.07 -15.22 -10.74
CA SER A 62 20.91 -14.48 -10.23
C SER A 62 20.17 -15.26 -9.14
N VAL A 63 20.02 -16.58 -9.28
CA VAL A 63 19.41 -17.43 -8.26
C VAL A 63 20.26 -17.46 -7.00
N ASP A 64 21.59 -17.61 -7.14
CA ASP A 64 22.52 -17.62 -6.00
C ASP A 64 22.53 -16.27 -5.28
N SER A 65 22.51 -15.16 -6.02
CA SER A 65 22.41 -13.80 -5.46
C SER A 65 21.09 -13.60 -4.70
N ASN A 66 19.97 -14.05 -5.26
CA ASN A 66 18.66 -13.95 -4.60
C ASN A 66 18.62 -14.83 -3.34
N ALA A 67 19.20 -16.03 -3.38
CA ALA A 67 19.29 -16.91 -2.21
C ALA A 67 20.12 -16.30 -1.07
N LEU A 68 21.23 -15.62 -1.39
CA LEU A 68 22.02 -14.89 -0.40
C LEU A 68 21.25 -13.73 0.22
N GLN A 69 20.57 -12.91 -0.60
CA GLN A 69 19.75 -11.80 -0.11
C GLN A 69 18.62 -12.28 0.80
N ILE A 70 17.93 -13.35 0.43
CA ILE A 70 16.87 -13.95 1.27
C ILE A 70 17.46 -14.42 2.60
N ARG A 71 18.64 -15.06 2.58
CA ARG A 71 19.31 -15.52 3.80
C ARG A 71 19.67 -14.37 4.74
N GLU A 72 20.20 -13.27 4.20
CA GLU A 72 20.54 -12.06 4.98
C GLU A 72 19.29 -11.45 5.61
N VAL A 73 18.21 -11.31 4.85
CA VAL A 73 16.93 -10.81 5.34
C VAL A 73 16.36 -11.71 6.44
N CYS A 74 16.41 -13.04 6.27
CA CYS A 74 15.97 -13.97 7.30
C CYS A 74 16.82 -13.90 8.58
N GLN A 75 18.13 -13.66 8.46
CA GLN A 75 19.01 -13.47 9.62
C GLN A 75 18.72 -12.16 10.36
N ASP A 76 18.45 -11.07 9.65
CA ASP A 76 18.05 -9.81 10.28
C ASP A 76 16.72 -9.97 11.04
N PHE A 77 15.74 -10.63 10.43
CA PHE A 77 14.47 -10.94 11.10
C PHE A 77 14.67 -11.80 12.35
N HIS A 78 15.52 -12.83 12.29
CA HIS A 78 15.79 -13.69 13.44
C HIS A 78 16.45 -12.90 14.58
N THR A 79 17.39 -12.01 14.26
CA THR A 79 18.07 -11.16 15.24
C THR A 79 17.08 -10.17 15.90
N ARG A 80 16.20 -9.56 15.12
CA ARG A 80 15.16 -8.65 15.62
C ARG A 80 14.12 -9.37 16.47
N LEU A 81 13.72 -10.58 16.08
CA LEU A 81 12.81 -11.42 16.87
C LEU A 81 13.44 -11.80 18.20
N SER A 82 14.70 -12.27 18.21
CA SER A 82 15.41 -12.61 19.44
C SER A 82 15.57 -11.41 20.38
N TYR A 83 15.85 -10.21 19.84
CA TYR A 83 15.89 -8.98 20.63
C TYR A 83 14.53 -8.61 21.24
N LEU A 84 13.43 -8.81 20.50
CA LEU A 84 12.08 -8.57 21.01
C LEU A 84 11.68 -9.61 22.05
N GLU A 85 12.04 -10.88 21.86
CA GLU A 85 11.81 -11.96 22.83
C GLU A 85 12.55 -11.68 24.15
N ASP A 86 13.81 -11.23 24.12
CA ASP A 86 14.56 -10.87 25.35
C ASP A 86 13.96 -9.63 26.05
N ARG A 87 13.46 -8.65 25.28
CA ARG A 87 12.73 -7.48 25.85
C ARG A 87 11.37 -7.82 26.44
N VAL A 88 10.69 -8.84 25.93
CA VAL A 88 9.44 -9.34 26.49
C VAL A 88 9.72 -10.20 27.73
N ALA A 89 10.81 -10.99 27.73
CA ALA A 89 11.23 -11.79 28.87
C ALA A 89 11.77 -10.94 30.04
N ARG A 90 12.35 -9.78 29.75
CA ARG A 90 12.74 -8.76 30.73
C ARG A 90 11.91 -7.49 30.53
N PRO A 91 10.64 -7.46 30.97
CA PRO A 91 9.91 -6.21 31.01
C PRO A 91 10.74 -5.25 31.87
N ALA A 92 11.15 -4.13 31.29
CA ALA A 92 11.83 -3.09 32.05
C ALA A 92 10.97 -2.79 33.29
N GLU A 93 11.49 -3.06 34.48
CA GLU A 93 10.85 -2.66 35.73
C GLU A 93 10.78 -1.14 35.72
N ASP A 94 9.66 -0.61 35.22
CA ASP A 94 9.43 0.82 35.22
C ASP A 94 9.26 1.22 36.70
N PRO A 95 10.15 2.05 37.26
CA PRO A 95 10.06 2.46 38.66
C PRO A 95 8.72 3.14 38.98
N ARG A 96 8.02 3.67 37.97
CA ARG A 96 6.68 4.23 38.11
C ARG A 96 5.63 3.16 38.41
N VAL A 97 5.78 1.96 37.87
CA VAL A 97 4.89 0.82 38.15
C VAL A 97 5.06 0.40 39.61
N SER A 98 6.29 0.29 40.10
CA SER A 98 6.57 -0.02 41.51
C SER A 98 5.97 1.04 42.46
N VAL A 99 6.12 2.33 42.12
CA VAL A 99 5.52 3.44 42.90
C VAL A 99 3.99 3.42 42.84
N LEU A 100 3.40 3.05 41.71
CA LEU A 100 1.95 2.90 41.60
C LEU A 100 1.44 1.73 42.43
N THR A 101 2.15 0.60 42.45
CA THR A 101 1.78 -0.57 43.25
C THR A 101 1.81 -0.24 44.74
N GLU A 102 2.86 0.44 45.24
CA GLU A 102 2.91 0.90 46.63
C GLU A 102 1.74 1.83 46.99
N LYS A 103 1.39 2.77 46.11
CA LYS A 103 0.25 3.68 46.34
C LYS A 103 -1.10 2.97 46.32
N VAL A 104 -1.26 1.95 45.47
CA VAL A 104 -2.47 1.12 45.44
C VAL A 104 -2.59 0.31 46.72
N ASP A 105 -1.49 -0.23 47.24
CA ASP A 105 -1.48 -0.97 48.51
C ASP A 105 -1.77 -0.05 49.70
N GLU A 106 -1.24 1.18 49.70
CA GLU A 106 -1.53 2.21 50.71
C GLU A 106 -3.01 2.59 50.73
N LEU A 107 -3.60 2.86 49.55
CA LEU A 107 -5.03 3.15 49.39
C LEU A 107 -5.90 1.98 49.81
N THR A 108 -5.49 0.76 49.46
CA THR A 108 -6.19 -0.46 49.85
C THR A 108 -6.19 -0.61 51.37
N ARG A 109 -5.08 -0.31 52.05
CA ARG A 109 -4.99 -0.30 53.51
C ARG A 109 -5.90 0.73 54.15
N LEU A 110 -6.01 1.93 53.57
CA LEU A 110 -6.88 2.99 54.07
C LEU A 110 -8.37 2.65 53.94
N VAL A 111 -8.75 1.93 52.89
CA VAL A 111 -10.14 1.46 52.69
C VAL A 111 -10.50 0.34 53.67
N HIS A 112 -9.56 -0.57 53.97
CA HIS A 112 -9.80 -1.67 54.92
C HIS A 112 -9.69 -1.24 56.40
N GLY A 113 -9.13 -0.06 56.70
CA GLY A 113 -8.94 0.45 58.06
C GLY A 113 -10.11 1.27 58.64
N ARG A 114 -11.22 1.44 57.92
CA ARG A 114 -12.35 2.28 58.37
C ARG A 114 -13.42 1.44 59.09
N PRO A 115 -13.77 1.72 60.36
CA PRO A 115 -14.83 0.99 61.05
C PRO A 115 -16.22 1.32 60.45
N PRO A 116 -17.16 0.36 60.42
CA PRO A 116 -18.47 0.55 59.80
C PRO A 116 -19.40 1.35 60.72
N SER A 117 -19.79 2.55 60.29
CA SER A 117 -20.94 3.27 60.86
C SER A 117 -22.22 2.73 60.21
N VAL A 118 -23.11 2.14 61.02
CA VAL A 118 -24.38 1.50 60.62
C VAL A 118 -25.55 2.51 60.53
N PRO A 119 -26.80 2.17 60.12
CA PRO A 119 -27.43 2.71 58.91
C PRO A 119 -28.81 3.38 59.15
N MET A 120 -29.33 4.15 58.20
CA MET A 120 -30.78 4.37 58.05
C MET A 120 -31.13 4.69 56.61
N ASN A 121 -31.62 3.71 55.85
CA ASN A 121 -33.05 3.48 55.65
C ASN A 121 -33.20 2.42 54.54
N ALA A 122 -33.61 1.21 54.92
CA ALA A 122 -33.83 0.11 54.01
C ALA A 122 -35.27 0.16 53.50
N SER A 123 -35.46 0.59 52.25
CA SER A 123 -36.57 0.14 51.44
C SER A 123 -36.05 -0.95 50.50
N SER A 124 -36.50 -2.16 50.79
CA SER A 124 -36.14 -3.45 50.20
C SER A 124 -36.34 -3.50 48.70
N GLY A 125 -35.31 -3.97 47.98
CA GLY A 125 -35.40 -4.31 46.56
C GLY A 125 -34.05 -4.72 45.97
N ASN A 126 -33.61 -5.93 46.30
CA ASN A 126 -32.37 -6.59 45.85
C ASN A 126 -31.05 -5.93 46.28
N ALA A 127 -30.28 -6.65 47.09
CA ALA A 127 -28.84 -6.45 47.21
C ALA A 127 -28.18 -6.80 45.88
N ALA A 128 -28.34 -5.91 44.89
CA ALA A 128 -27.55 -5.93 43.68
C ALA A 128 -26.18 -5.40 44.08
N ASP A 129 -25.17 -6.27 43.96
CA ASP A 129 -23.77 -5.92 43.99
C ASP A 129 -23.55 -4.54 43.31
N PRO A 130 -22.95 -3.55 43.98
CA PRO A 130 -22.66 -2.24 43.37
C PRO A 130 -21.74 -2.37 42.14
N TRP A 131 -21.08 -3.52 41.94
CA TRP A 131 -20.37 -3.86 40.72
C TRP A 131 -21.27 -4.41 39.60
N ALA A 132 -22.47 -4.91 39.89
CA ALA A 132 -23.39 -5.39 38.88
C ALA A 132 -24.00 -4.24 38.07
N SER A 133 -24.29 -3.10 38.70
CA SER A 133 -24.73 -1.87 37.99
C SER A 133 -23.60 -1.26 37.16
N PHE A 134 -22.36 -1.31 37.65
CA PHE A 134 -21.18 -0.90 36.90
C PHE A 134 -20.88 -1.84 35.73
N SER A 135 -21.06 -3.16 35.90
CA SER A 135 -20.90 -4.18 34.87
C SER A 135 -21.99 -4.11 33.81
N ARG A 136 -23.21 -3.66 34.15
CA ARG A 136 -24.30 -3.45 33.19
C ARG A 136 -24.13 -2.17 32.38
N GLN A 137 -23.68 -1.07 33.00
CA GLN A 137 -23.25 0.14 32.28
C GLN A 137 -21.96 -0.09 31.48
N GLN A 138 -21.04 -0.91 31.97
CA GLN A 138 -19.91 -1.35 31.17
C GLN A 138 -20.36 -2.27 30.05
N GLN A 139 -21.29 -3.21 30.23
CA GLN A 139 -21.79 -4.06 29.14
C GLN A 139 -22.48 -3.23 28.05
N GLU A 140 -23.31 -2.25 28.39
CA GLU A 140 -23.88 -1.31 27.42
C GLU A 140 -22.82 -0.39 26.78
N ARG A 141 -21.70 -0.10 27.46
CA ARG A 141 -20.55 0.63 26.88
C ARG A 141 -19.51 -0.26 26.19
N THR A 142 -19.46 -1.57 26.45
CA THR A 142 -18.55 -2.54 25.84
C THR A 142 -19.14 -3.20 24.61
N VAL A 143 -20.43 -3.04 24.33
CA VAL A 143 -20.92 -3.15 22.93
C VAL A 143 -20.32 -2.03 22.04
N GLN A 144 -19.72 -0.98 22.62
CA GLN A 144 -18.96 0.05 21.92
C GLN A 144 -17.46 0.14 22.31
N ARG A 145 -16.85 -0.96 22.75
CA ARG A 145 -15.39 -1.02 22.93
C ARG A 145 -14.76 -2.11 22.07
N SER A 146 -14.47 -1.70 20.84
CA SER A 146 -13.23 -2.01 20.13
C SER A 146 -12.70 -3.45 20.27
N SER A 147 -13.36 -4.36 19.56
CA SER A 147 -12.62 -5.40 18.86
C SER A 147 -11.64 -4.72 17.91
N PHE A 148 -10.36 -4.65 18.27
CA PHE A 148 -9.27 -4.54 17.30
C PHE A 148 -9.04 -5.93 16.65
N GLY A 149 -10.09 -6.48 16.06
CA GLY A 149 -9.97 -7.26 14.83
C GLY A 149 -10.03 -6.28 13.65
N PRO A 150 -9.58 -6.66 12.45
CA PRO A 150 -9.73 -5.79 11.29
C PRO A 150 -11.23 -5.56 11.09
N SER A 151 -11.70 -4.33 11.35
CA SER A 151 -13.06 -3.93 10.99
C SER A 151 -13.14 -3.83 9.47
N SER A 152 -13.25 -4.97 8.82
CA SER A 152 -13.76 -5.13 7.47
C SER A 152 -15.29 -5.17 7.54
N SER A 153 -15.95 -4.03 7.66
CA SER A 153 -17.39 -3.88 7.38
C SER A 153 -17.88 -2.43 7.28
N GLN A 154 -16.97 -1.49 6.97
CA GLN A 154 -17.32 -0.28 6.23
C GLN A 154 -16.31 -0.19 5.08
N GLN A 155 -16.51 -1.01 4.04
CA GLN A 155 -16.02 -0.65 2.71
C GLN A 155 -16.77 0.63 2.32
N SER A 156 -16.30 1.79 2.78
CA SER A 156 -16.59 3.00 2.02
C SER A 156 -16.05 2.73 0.62
N HIS A 157 -16.88 2.93 -0.40
CA HIS A 157 -16.52 2.90 -1.81
C HIS A 157 -15.55 4.06 -2.14
N ASP A 158 -14.43 4.18 -1.41
CA ASP A 158 -13.49 5.29 -1.49
C ASP A 158 -12.42 5.07 -2.55
N THR A 159 -12.24 3.83 -2.98
CA THR A 159 -11.28 3.45 -4.00
C THR A 159 -12.01 2.71 -5.11
N ASP A 160 -12.01 3.31 -6.29
CA ASP A 160 -12.52 2.73 -7.52
C ASP A 160 -11.37 1.96 -8.20
N PHE A 161 -11.35 0.64 -7.96
CA PHE A 161 -10.38 -0.27 -8.55
C PHE A 161 -10.67 -0.60 -10.03
N CYS A 162 -11.85 -0.25 -10.54
CA CYS A 162 -12.15 -0.33 -11.98
C CYS A 162 -11.58 0.87 -12.74
N ARG A 163 -11.15 1.93 -12.07
CA ARG A 163 -10.46 3.06 -12.68
C ARG A 163 -8.99 3.07 -12.28
N VAL A 164 -8.13 2.71 -13.22
CA VAL A 164 -6.69 2.73 -13.03
C VAL A 164 -6.12 4.08 -13.46
N ILE A 165 -5.34 4.69 -12.58
CA ILE A 165 -4.52 5.86 -12.87
C ILE A 165 -3.13 5.34 -13.27
N VAL A 166 -2.68 5.76 -14.45
CA VAL A 166 -1.30 5.57 -14.90
C VAL A 166 -0.59 6.91 -14.77
N GLY A 167 0.61 6.92 -14.22
CA GLY A 167 1.46 8.10 -14.13
C GLY A 167 2.92 7.81 -14.48
N GLY A 168 3.78 8.81 -14.31
CA GLY A 168 5.19 8.76 -14.71
C GLY A 168 5.59 9.88 -15.67
N TRP A 169 4.67 10.80 -16.01
CA TRP A 169 4.97 11.96 -16.85
C TRP A 169 5.29 13.20 -16.01
N CYS A 170 6.20 14.03 -16.53
CA CYS A 170 6.53 15.33 -15.95
C CYS A 170 5.31 16.26 -15.89
N PHE A 171 5.37 17.26 -15.00
CA PHE A 171 4.39 18.34 -14.97
C PHE A 171 4.22 18.95 -16.36
N ASP A 172 2.97 19.10 -16.79
CA ASP A 172 2.60 19.75 -18.04
C ASP A 172 2.94 18.97 -19.34
N THR A 173 2.90 17.64 -19.31
CA THR A 173 3.13 16.82 -20.52
C THR A 173 1.94 16.88 -21.50
N PRO A 174 2.14 17.10 -22.81
CA PRO A 174 1.05 17.16 -23.79
C PRO A 174 0.25 15.86 -23.88
N ARG A 175 -1.08 15.98 -23.97
CA ARG A 175 -2.02 14.84 -24.06
C ARG A 175 -1.66 13.83 -25.14
N ARG A 176 -1.22 14.31 -26.32
CA ARG A 176 -0.82 13.44 -27.42
C ARG A 176 0.32 12.49 -27.02
N VAL A 177 1.35 13.02 -26.35
CA VAL A 177 2.51 12.23 -25.89
C VAL A 177 2.07 11.18 -24.88
N ILE A 178 1.21 11.56 -23.93
CA ILE A 178 0.67 10.64 -22.92
C ILE A 178 -0.10 9.50 -23.58
N LEU A 179 -0.95 9.78 -24.57
CA LEU A 179 -1.72 8.76 -25.27
C LEU A 179 -0.84 7.81 -26.10
N GLU A 180 0.19 8.34 -26.76
CA GLU A 180 1.16 7.52 -27.51
C GLU A 180 1.93 6.58 -26.56
N ASP A 181 2.43 7.10 -25.44
CA ASP A 181 3.16 6.31 -24.44
C ASP A 181 2.26 5.29 -23.73
N LEU A 182 1.02 5.67 -23.41
CA LEU A 182 0.02 4.77 -22.82
C LEU A 182 -0.34 3.63 -23.77
N SER A 183 -0.44 3.91 -25.08
CA SER A 183 -0.70 2.89 -26.09
C SER A 183 0.44 1.86 -26.14
N ARG A 184 1.70 2.29 -25.95
CA ARG A 184 2.84 1.37 -25.83
C ARG A 184 2.75 0.51 -24.56
N LEU A 185 2.36 1.08 -23.42
CA LEU A 185 2.14 0.31 -22.19
C LEU A 185 1.06 -0.74 -22.39
N VAL A 186 -0.12 -0.35 -22.89
CA VAL A 186 -1.25 -1.26 -23.13
C VAL A 186 -0.90 -2.34 -24.18
N ALA A 187 0.00 -2.04 -25.12
CA ALA A 187 0.51 -3.01 -26.08
C ALA A 187 1.34 -4.15 -25.44
N THR A 188 1.90 -3.94 -24.24
CA THR A 188 2.58 -4.99 -23.47
C THR A 188 1.63 -5.89 -22.70
N TRP A 189 0.37 -5.49 -22.54
CA TRP A 189 -0.61 -6.28 -21.81
C TRP A 189 -1.03 -7.51 -22.61
N SER A 190 -1.31 -8.60 -21.90
CA SER A 190 -1.95 -9.78 -22.45
C SER A 190 -3.24 -9.41 -23.19
N GLN A 191 -3.62 -10.21 -24.19
CA GLN A 191 -4.86 -9.97 -24.93
C GLN A 191 -6.08 -9.98 -24.02
N ALA A 192 -6.09 -10.87 -23.02
CA ALA A 192 -7.13 -10.94 -22.00
C ALA A 192 -7.22 -9.62 -21.21
N ASP A 193 -6.11 -9.12 -20.67
CA ASP A 193 -6.11 -7.90 -19.85
C ASP A 193 -6.44 -6.65 -20.67
N ARG A 194 -5.97 -6.59 -21.92
CA ARG A 194 -6.27 -5.48 -22.83
C ARG A 194 -7.76 -5.39 -23.14
N SER A 195 -8.43 -6.52 -23.28
CA SER A 195 -9.88 -6.57 -23.58
C SER A 195 -10.74 -6.02 -22.43
N LEU A 196 -10.21 -5.95 -21.22
CA LEU A 196 -10.89 -5.39 -20.06
C LEU A 196 -10.99 -3.86 -20.12
N ILE A 197 -10.15 -3.19 -20.91
CA ILE A 197 -10.11 -1.73 -20.97
C ILE A 197 -11.31 -1.24 -21.78
N THR A 198 -12.28 -0.61 -21.10
CA THR A 198 -13.45 0.00 -21.75
C THR A 198 -13.14 1.39 -22.31
N LYS A 199 -12.26 2.14 -21.64
CA LYS A 199 -11.95 3.52 -22.04
C LYS A 199 -10.56 3.96 -21.59
N GLN A 200 -9.89 4.73 -22.43
CA GLN A 200 -8.66 5.45 -22.09
C GLN A 200 -8.95 6.95 -22.06
N MET A 201 -8.49 7.64 -21.01
CA MET A 201 -8.75 9.06 -20.79
C MET A 201 -7.51 9.80 -20.31
N VAL A 202 -7.33 11.01 -20.83
CA VAL A 202 -6.39 12.00 -20.30
C VAL A 202 -7.19 13.28 -20.08
N PHE A 203 -7.17 13.80 -18.85
CA PHE A 203 -7.92 15.01 -18.52
C PHE A 203 -7.10 16.25 -18.86
N GLY A 204 -7.66 17.13 -19.70
CA GLY A 204 -7.01 18.35 -20.16
C GLY A 204 -6.13 18.17 -21.40
N GLN A 205 -5.58 19.28 -21.91
CA GLN A 205 -4.62 19.28 -23.02
C GLN A 205 -3.20 18.92 -22.58
N ARG A 206 -2.89 19.15 -21.30
CA ARG A 206 -1.61 18.84 -20.67
C ARG A 206 -1.89 18.22 -19.31
N ALA A 207 -1.17 17.17 -18.95
CA ALA A 207 -1.42 16.37 -17.76
C ALA A 207 -0.14 15.67 -17.27
N GLN A 208 -0.26 15.00 -16.12
CA GLN A 208 0.78 14.12 -15.54
C GLN A 208 0.34 12.66 -15.46
N THR A 209 -0.93 12.39 -15.74
CA THR A 209 -1.55 11.08 -15.54
C THR A 209 -2.56 10.78 -16.63
N ALA A 210 -2.69 9.51 -16.96
CA ALA A 210 -3.77 8.95 -17.75
C ALA A 210 -4.67 8.08 -16.88
N HIS A 211 -5.86 7.78 -17.38
CA HIS A 211 -6.84 6.93 -16.73
C HIS A 211 -7.29 5.83 -17.68
N LEU A 212 -7.26 4.59 -17.20
CA LEU A 212 -7.84 3.42 -17.85
C LEU A 212 -9.11 3.04 -17.07
N ILE A 213 -10.25 2.99 -17.74
CA ILE A 213 -11.48 2.45 -17.18
C ILE A 213 -11.57 0.99 -17.59
N LEU A 214 -11.71 0.11 -16.62
CA LEU A 214 -11.83 -1.33 -16.80
C LEU A 214 -13.30 -1.75 -16.70
N GLN A 215 -13.64 -2.88 -17.31
CA GLN A 215 -14.95 -3.50 -17.17
C GLN A 215 -15.24 -3.81 -15.69
N PRO A 216 -16.47 -3.59 -15.18
CA PRO A 216 -16.85 -4.03 -13.85
C PRO A 216 -16.63 -5.54 -13.66
N CYS A 217 -16.27 -5.97 -12.45
CA CYS A 217 -16.17 -7.37 -12.08
C CYS A 217 -16.42 -7.53 -10.57
N ASP A 218 -16.57 -8.78 -10.11
CA ASP A 218 -16.88 -9.07 -8.72
C ASP A 218 -15.72 -8.77 -7.75
N PHE A 219 -14.48 -8.97 -8.20
CA PHE A 219 -13.26 -8.74 -7.40
C PHE A 219 -12.31 -7.73 -8.05
N PRO A 220 -12.69 -6.43 -8.09
CA PRO A 220 -11.93 -5.43 -8.84
C PRO A 220 -10.58 -5.09 -8.18
N GLY A 221 -10.47 -5.24 -6.86
CA GLY A 221 -9.22 -5.02 -6.11
C GLY A 221 -8.14 -6.04 -6.47
N ASP A 222 -8.45 -7.34 -6.39
CA ASP A 222 -7.51 -8.42 -6.70
C ASP A 222 -7.00 -8.31 -8.14
N ARG A 223 -7.93 -8.05 -9.07
CA ARG A 223 -7.58 -7.79 -10.47
C ARG A 223 -6.65 -6.60 -10.63
N PHE A 224 -6.93 -5.49 -9.93
CA PHE A 224 -6.06 -4.31 -9.99
C PHE A 224 -4.63 -4.64 -9.53
N TYR A 225 -4.48 -5.34 -8.40
CA TYR A 225 -3.15 -5.67 -7.87
C TYR A 225 -2.40 -6.65 -8.77
N ALA A 226 -3.09 -7.62 -9.39
CA ALA A 226 -2.49 -8.50 -10.39
C ALA A 226 -1.99 -7.73 -11.63
N LEU A 227 -2.78 -6.77 -12.14
CA LEU A 227 -2.35 -5.89 -13.24
C LEU A 227 -1.17 -5.01 -12.84
N GLN A 228 -1.19 -4.46 -11.63
CA GLN A 228 -0.11 -3.63 -11.10
C GLN A 228 1.20 -4.42 -11.00
N GLU A 229 1.17 -5.62 -10.46
CA GLU A 229 2.34 -6.50 -10.36
C GLU A 229 2.89 -6.87 -11.74
N SER A 230 2.00 -7.16 -12.69
CA SER A 230 2.38 -7.58 -14.04
C SER A 230 3.00 -6.46 -14.87
N TYR A 231 2.46 -5.23 -14.77
CA TYR A 231 2.72 -4.16 -15.74
C TYR A 231 3.31 -2.87 -15.17
N SER A 232 3.24 -2.63 -13.86
CA SER A 232 3.78 -1.41 -13.26
C SER A 232 5.31 -1.39 -13.37
N ASN A 233 5.87 -0.24 -13.71
CA ASN A 233 7.31 0.02 -13.88
C ASN A 233 7.99 -0.87 -14.95
N LYS A 234 7.24 -1.52 -15.85
CA LYS A 234 7.80 -2.34 -16.94
C LYS A 234 8.12 -1.53 -18.21
N VAL A 235 7.41 -0.42 -18.41
CA VAL A 235 7.60 0.46 -19.56
C VAL A 235 7.87 1.88 -19.07
N PHE A 236 8.78 2.56 -19.75
CA PHE A 236 9.21 3.91 -19.41
C PHE A 236 8.52 4.94 -20.32
N THR A 237 8.23 6.12 -19.77
CA THR A 237 7.79 7.27 -20.55
C THR A 237 8.94 7.78 -21.43
N ARG A 238 8.65 8.67 -22.39
CA ARG A 238 9.71 9.30 -23.19
C ARG A 238 10.76 10.06 -22.39
N SER A 239 10.43 10.52 -21.19
CA SER A 239 11.38 11.16 -20.28
C SER A 239 12.26 10.17 -19.51
N GLY A 240 12.07 8.86 -19.70
CA GLY A 240 12.84 7.82 -19.02
C GLY A 240 12.28 7.41 -17.65
N GLU A 241 11.14 7.96 -17.24
CA GLU A 241 10.50 7.65 -15.96
C GLU A 241 9.64 6.38 -16.06
N GLY A 242 9.71 5.51 -15.05
CA GLY A 242 8.89 4.29 -15.00
C GLY A 242 7.41 4.61 -14.89
N MET A 243 6.58 4.02 -15.75
CA MET A 243 5.13 4.20 -15.65
C MET A 243 4.57 3.39 -14.48
N TRP A 244 3.96 4.08 -13.52
CA TRP A 244 3.34 3.46 -12.35
C TRP A 244 1.82 3.40 -12.47
N MET A 245 1.21 2.44 -11.76
CA MET A 245 -0.24 2.25 -11.73
C MET A 245 -0.78 2.43 -10.30
N SER A 246 -1.94 3.05 -10.15
CA SER A 246 -2.62 3.30 -8.88
C SER A 246 -4.14 3.27 -9.07
N PRO A 247 -4.94 2.76 -8.13
CA PRO A 247 -6.39 2.80 -8.29
C PRO A 247 -6.92 4.22 -8.07
N SER A 248 -8.07 4.54 -8.65
CA SER A 248 -8.65 5.87 -8.51
C SER A 248 -9.25 6.06 -7.14
N ARG A 249 -8.90 7.16 -6.49
CA ARG A 249 -9.46 7.55 -5.19
C ARG A 249 -10.64 8.50 -5.38
N SER A 250 -11.65 8.39 -4.52
CA SER A 250 -12.80 9.30 -4.49
C SER A 250 -12.35 10.77 -4.41
N PRO A 251 -13.10 11.74 -4.96
CA PRO A 251 -12.78 13.17 -4.80
C PRO A 251 -12.55 13.58 -3.35
N ALA A 252 -13.37 13.08 -2.42
CA ALA A 252 -13.21 13.29 -0.98
C ALA A 252 -11.86 12.77 -0.47
N ARG A 253 -11.50 11.53 -0.84
CA ARG A 253 -10.21 10.93 -0.50
C ARG A 253 -9.03 11.71 -1.08
N ARG A 254 -9.15 12.23 -2.31
CA ARG A 254 -8.13 13.08 -2.93
C ARG A 254 -7.97 14.41 -2.19
N ALA A 255 -9.05 15.02 -1.73
CA ALA A 255 -9.00 16.22 -0.91
C ALA A 255 -8.27 15.94 0.41
N LEU A 256 -8.62 14.87 1.12
CA LEU A 256 -7.94 14.45 2.35
C LEU A 256 -6.44 14.24 2.16
N ASN A 257 -6.04 13.56 1.06
CA ASN A 257 -4.61 13.39 0.75
C ASN A 257 -3.93 14.73 0.43
N LYS A 258 -4.61 15.65 -0.25
CA LYS A 258 -4.04 16.98 -0.53
C LYS A 258 -3.77 17.75 0.76
N VAL A 259 -4.68 17.66 1.73
CA VAL A 259 -4.51 18.25 3.07
C VAL A 259 -3.33 17.60 3.79
N THR A 260 -3.27 16.26 3.84
CA THR A 260 -2.15 15.54 4.48
C THR A 260 -0.81 15.84 3.81
N LYS A 261 -0.78 15.99 2.48
CA LYS A 261 0.43 16.39 1.74
C LYS A 261 0.92 17.78 2.17
N ARG A 262 0.03 18.76 2.29
CA ARG A 262 0.41 20.10 2.77
C ARG A 262 0.91 20.09 4.21
N ALA A 263 0.36 19.21 5.06
CA ALA A 263 0.88 19.02 6.41
C ALA A 263 2.31 18.45 6.37
N LEU A 264 2.57 17.47 5.50
CA LEU A 264 3.93 16.95 5.25
C LEU A 264 4.88 18.03 4.76
N ASP A 265 4.44 18.84 3.78
CA ASP A 265 5.25 19.93 3.23
C ASP A 265 5.57 20.97 4.32
N THR A 266 4.59 21.29 5.18
CA THR A 266 4.78 22.17 6.35
C THR A 266 5.84 21.61 7.31
N ILE A 267 5.77 20.32 7.65
CA ILE A 267 6.74 19.69 8.57
C ILE A 267 8.12 19.64 7.91
N SER A 268 8.20 19.22 6.66
CA SER A 268 9.47 19.11 5.92
C SER A 268 10.18 20.46 5.84
N GLY A 269 9.43 21.57 5.69
CA GLY A 269 9.95 22.93 5.68
C GLY A 269 10.53 23.43 7.01
N LEU A 270 10.40 22.68 8.10
CA LEU A 270 11.04 23.02 9.39
C LEU A 270 12.53 22.65 9.42
N TRP A 271 12.98 21.80 8.48
CA TRP A 271 14.38 21.41 8.30
C TRP A 271 15.02 22.13 7.10
N PRO A 272 16.35 22.25 7.07
CA PRO A 272 17.07 22.69 5.87
C PRO A 272 16.75 21.80 4.67
N ALA A 273 16.66 22.39 3.47
CA ALA A 273 16.30 21.68 2.24
C ALA A 273 17.25 20.51 1.92
N ASP A 274 18.51 20.62 2.33
CA ASP A 274 19.55 19.62 2.07
C ASP A 274 19.51 18.44 3.07
N SER A 275 18.69 18.53 4.11
CA SER A 275 18.57 17.51 5.15
C SER A 275 17.12 17.33 5.63
N PRO A 276 16.19 16.92 4.74
CA PRO A 276 14.79 16.74 5.12
C PRO A 276 14.63 15.56 6.11
N PRO A 277 13.64 15.64 7.02
CA PRO A 277 13.38 14.57 7.96
C PRO A 277 12.82 13.34 7.24
N LYS A 278 13.04 12.14 7.81
CA LYS A 278 12.32 10.93 7.40
C LYS A 278 10.92 10.94 8.03
N LEU A 279 9.92 11.23 7.21
CA LEU A 279 8.51 11.25 7.63
C LEU A 279 7.79 10.00 7.14
N GLU A 280 7.02 9.38 8.02
CA GLU A 280 6.10 8.30 7.65
C GLU A 280 4.67 8.82 7.66
N THR A 281 3.80 8.27 6.82
CA THR A 281 2.45 8.80 6.65
C THR A 281 1.41 7.73 6.41
N SER A 282 0.31 7.83 7.15
CA SER A 282 -0.90 7.06 6.95
C SER A 282 -1.91 7.99 6.33
N TRP A 283 -1.96 7.96 5.00
CA TRP A 283 -2.93 8.72 4.22
C TRP A 283 -4.37 8.42 4.64
N GLN A 284 -4.63 7.19 5.10
CA GLN A 284 -5.97 6.81 5.51
C GLN A 284 -6.43 7.46 6.79
N ARG A 285 -5.57 7.45 7.80
CA ARG A 285 -5.86 8.02 9.12
C ARG A 285 -5.47 9.48 9.20
N GLN A 286 -4.84 10.00 8.15
CA GLN A 286 -4.25 11.34 8.08
C GLN A 286 -3.29 11.60 9.24
N ILE A 287 -2.36 10.67 9.46
CA ILE A 287 -1.34 10.77 10.53
C ILE A 287 0.04 10.86 9.89
N VAL A 288 0.88 11.74 10.43
CA VAL A 288 2.29 11.90 10.08
C VAL A 288 3.14 11.53 11.30
N TRP A 289 4.11 10.66 11.08
CA TRP A 289 5.09 10.27 12.09
C TRP A 289 6.48 10.81 11.78
N LEU A 290 7.23 11.05 12.84
CA LEU A 290 8.65 11.36 12.84
C LEU A 290 9.29 10.53 13.96
N ALA A 291 10.26 9.68 13.61
CA ALA A 291 10.94 8.78 14.56
C ALA A 291 9.97 8.03 15.51
N ASP A 292 8.99 7.33 14.93
CA ASP A 292 7.94 6.57 15.62
C ASP A 292 6.92 7.39 16.45
N ARG A 293 7.05 8.72 16.48
CA ARG A 293 6.11 9.61 17.19
C ARG A 293 5.19 10.33 16.24
N ARG A 294 3.92 10.50 16.63
CA ARG A 294 2.92 11.21 15.84
C ARG A 294 3.11 12.72 16.01
N VAL A 295 3.56 13.37 14.96
CA VAL A 295 3.84 14.83 14.98
C VAL A 295 2.73 15.66 14.38
N ALA A 296 1.89 15.06 13.52
CA ALA A 296 0.70 15.73 13.03
C ALA A 296 -0.43 14.74 12.69
N ALA A 297 -1.68 15.19 12.84
CA ALA A 297 -2.85 14.37 12.56
C ALA A 297 -4.08 15.19 12.11
N GLY A 298 -4.99 14.56 11.37
CA GLY A 298 -6.26 15.18 10.96
C GLY A 298 -7.23 15.44 12.14
N THR A 299 -7.09 14.71 13.24
CA THR A 299 -7.84 14.95 14.48
C THR A 299 -6.91 14.93 15.69
N GLN A 300 -7.29 15.65 16.74
CA GLN A 300 -6.50 15.73 17.98
C GLN A 300 -6.32 14.35 18.63
N ASP A 301 -7.37 13.53 18.66
CA ASP A 301 -7.34 12.18 19.25
C ASP A 301 -6.33 11.26 18.56
N MET A 302 -6.15 11.43 17.25
CA MET A 302 -5.21 10.64 16.46
C MET A 302 -3.76 11.06 16.67
N LEU A 303 -3.50 12.27 17.19
CA LEU A 303 -2.16 12.73 17.49
C LEU A 303 -1.57 12.03 18.72
N VAL A 304 -2.42 11.61 19.68
CA VAL A 304 -2.00 10.94 20.92
C VAL A 304 -0.91 11.74 21.65
N ALA A 305 -1.06 13.07 21.67
CA ALA A 305 -0.14 13.95 22.37
C ALA A 305 -0.25 13.75 23.88
N GLN A 306 0.88 13.83 24.58
CA GLN A 306 0.90 13.81 26.04
C GLN A 306 0.32 15.12 26.60
N PRO A 307 -0.25 15.13 27.81
CA PRO A 307 -0.83 16.34 28.40
C PRO A 307 0.15 17.52 28.55
N ALA A 308 1.46 17.24 28.64
CA ALA A 308 2.50 18.24 28.73
C ALA A 308 2.95 18.80 27.37
N GLU A 309 2.55 18.16 26.27
CA GLU A 309 2.95 18.55 24.92
C GLU A 309 2.00 19.62 24.37
N LYS A 310 2.58 20.68 23.80
CA LYS A 310 1.86 21.76 23.15
C LYS A 310 1.40 21.32 21.77
N VAL A 311 0.08 21.38 21.55
CA VAL A 311 -0.56 21.08 20.28
C VAL A 311 -1.19 22.35 19.71
N ILE A 312 -0.96 22.61 18.43
CA ILE A 312 -1.61 23.71 17.71
C ILE A 312 -2.49 23.17 16.58
N VAL A 313 -3.49 23.95 16.20
CA VAL A 313 -4.38 23.65 15.08
C VAL A 313 -4.07 24.61 13.95
N LYS A 314 -3.82 24.07 12.77
CA LYS A 314 -3.67 24.83 11.54
C LYS A 314 -4.78 24.49 10.57
N VAL A 315 -5.33 25.53 9.94
CA VAL A 315 -6.26 25.37 8.84
C VAL A 315 -5.45 25.23 7.55
N ILE A 316 -5.62 24.10 6.85
CA ILE A 316 -4.86 23.74 5.66
C ILE A 316 -5.83 23.63 4.47
N GLY A 317 -5.51 24.35 3.40
CA GLY A 317 -6.29 24.28 2.16
C GLY A 317 -7.39 25.33 2.08
N LYS A 318 -7.98 25.43 0.88
CA LYS A 318 -9.14 26.31 0.64
C LYS A 318 -10.42 25.78 1.27
N ASP A 319 -10.45 24.48 1.57
CA ASP A 319 -11.60 23.78 2.13
C ASP A 319 -11.60 23.84 3.68
N GLU A 320 -10.82 24.78 4.25
CA GLU A 320 -10.70 25.04 5.69
C GLU A 320 -10.47 23.79 6.57
N SER A 321 -9.77 22.79 6.04
CA SER A 321 -9.55 21.53 6.75
C SER A 321 -8.56 21.72 7.89
N LYS A 322 -8.96 21.37 9.11
CA LYS A 322 -8.11 21.47 10.30
C LYS A 322 -7.11 20.32 10.34
N PHE A 323 -5.89 20.63 10.77
CA PHE A 323 -4.83 19.67 11.04
C PHE A 323 -4.12 20.05 12.33
N TYR A 324 -3.81 19.06 13.16
CA TYR A 324 -3.24 19.23 14.49
C TYR A 324 -1.76 18.90 14.43
N PHE A 325 -0.92 19.75 15.01
CA PHE A 325 0.54 19.60 15.04
C PHE A 325 1.04 19.58 16.48
N ASN A 326 1.91 18.62 16.80
CA ASN A 326 2.59 18.54 18.08
C ASN A 326 3.86 19.40 18.04
N VAL A 327 3.75 20.63 18.54
CA VAL A 327 4.83 21.63 18.48
C VAL A 327 5.97 21.24 19.41
N SER A 328 5.69 20.71 20.60
CA SER A 328 6.73 20.30 21.55
C SER A 328 7.63 19.20 20.97
N LEU A 329 7.03 18.20 20.30
CA LEU A 329 7.81 17.15 19.63
C LEU A 329 8.62 17.71 18.46
N LEU A 330 8.01 18.52 17.59
CA LEU A 330 8.70 19.12 16.46
C LEU A 330 9.85 20.03 16.91
N ALA A 331 9.67 20.82 17.98
CA ALA A 331 10.70 21.66 18.59
C ALA A 331 11.88 20.82 19.11
N THR A 332 11.58 19.71 19.79
CA THR A 332 12.61 18.78 20.29
C THR A 332 13.44 18.19 19.15
N GLU A 333 12.79 17.73 18.08
CA GLU A 333 13.46 17.08 16.95
C GLU A 333 14.24 18.07 16.06
N THR A 334 13.75 19.30 15.93
CA THR A 334 14.40 20.36 15.14
C THR A 334 15.43 21.17 15.92
N LYS A 335 15.52 20.96 17.25
CA LYS A 335 16.34 21.75 18.19
C LYS A 335 16.01 23.25 18.15
N GLN A 336 14.75 23.59 17.93
CA GLN A 336 14.21 24.95 17.95
C GLN A 336 13.31 25.15 19.16
N THR A 337 12.95 26.39 19.46
CA THR A 337 11.97 26.67 20.51
C THR A 337 10.54 26.38 20.05
N GLU A 338 9.64 26.08 20.98
CA GLU A 338 8.22 25.86 20.65
C GLU A 338 7.58 27.07 19.98
N ALA A 339 7.99 28.29 20.35
CA ALA A 339 7.48 29.52 19.77
C ALA A 339 7.91 29.67 18.30
N GLU A 340 9.16 29.36 17.97
CA GLU A 340 9.65 29.41 16.58
C GLU A 340 8.95 28.41 15.68
N ILE A 341 8.74 27.18 16.17
CA ILE A 341 8.02 26.15 15.41
C ILE A 341 6.55 26.53 15.24
N GLU A 342 5.90 27.06 16.27
CA GLU A 342 4.52 27.53 16.17
C GLU A 342 4.37 28.59 15.07
N ILE A 343 5.25 29.61 15.06
CA ILE A 343 5.24 30.65 14.03
C ILE A 343 5.43 30.03 12.65
N LYS A 344 6.46 29.21 12.45
CA LYS A 344 6.74 28.56 11.15
C LYS A 344 5.59 27.69 10.66
N VAL A 345 4.97 26.93 11.57
CA VAL A 345 3.82 26.10 11.22
C VAL A 345 2.63 26.98 10.84
N GLN A 346 2.37 28.09 11.53
CA GLN A 346 1.27 29.01 11.18
C GLN A 346 1.52 29.76 9.87
N GLU A 347 2.77 30.15 9.58
CA GLU A 347 3.14 30.93 8.39
C GLU A 347 3.27 30.10 7.11
N ALA A 348 3.57 28.81 7.20
CA ALA A 348 3.68 27.94 6.03
C ALA A 348 2.34 27.89 5.25
N SER A 349 2.35 28.17 3.95
CA SER A 349 1.12 28.34 3.13
C SER A 349 0.78 27.14 2.24
#